data_AF-A0A7S1XU96-F1
#
_entry.id   AF-A0A7S1XU96-F1
#
_cell.length_a   1.000
_cell.length_b   1.000
_cell.length_c   1.000
_cell.angle_alpha   90.00
_cell.angle_beta   90.00
_cell.angle_gamma   90.00
#
_symmetry.space_group_name_H-M   'P 1'
#
loop_
_entity.id
_entity.type
_entity.pdbx_description
1 polymer ?
#
loop_
_entity_poly.entity_id
_entity_poly.type
_entity_poly.pdbx_seq_one_letter_code
_entity_poly.pdbx_strand_id
1 'polypeptide(L)'
;AAGLPTPLGPGLTALSVGPTLARGLATRAAAGGVGVTMSYKIEPLNTLACPKGKIPRCELTGEPANFELVTEYLTLYYATEEHAQAAWDGIVNKIAMLLGPLRAPAGLVGSEEDRSKREYTIHMSKRALIDLCQQEASKFLVAGRGELAIPGAVQALAFCKDVYGEGAIQMVPPYLLLAEANLDLRRLQQAEEFLSLANWTVLKNPDCSSAIRSQLHRNFGKLYSAQERFADALRELSKDVYHSALEVGPEHIDTSVGYFHMGNAFYGQQRIENALAMFDKVVEIWYKFLSSVRAEPERVEDFSEAQLNEGLDMLNRILEMRAKLLGQGHIATGEANYTVGLLLLFMGKHQDALKQVQAAHDVYENHLGPEHSSTSDVAEVLRQLQSSSVMFAEGDGGKPGEDGLPGTAGSAGPFGSILSSFPDNLPRAQTQSPIPLPPKSRQVATAESDDAMRMSPVDGVRR
;
A
#
# COMPACT_ATOMS: atom_id res chain seq x y z
N ALA A 1 47.78 0.96 -39.78
CA ALA A 1 48.08 -0.26 -39.02
C ALA A 1 47.39 -0.15 -37.67
N ALA A 2 46.62 -1.18 -37.31
CA ALA A 2 45.69 -1.30 -36.17
C ALA A 2 44.47 -0.35 -36.23
N GLY A 3 43.20 -0.76 -36.28
CA GLY A 3 42.60 -2.06 -35.98
C GLY A 3 41.43 -1.84 -35.03
N LEU A 4 40.30 -1.31 -35.54
CA LEU A 4 39.01 -1.27 -34.85
C LEU A 4 38.38 -2.67 -34.86
N PRO A 5 37.83 -3.18 -33.74
CA PRO A 5 36.94 -4.33 -33.78
C PRO A 5 35.47 -3.89 -33.78
N THR A 6 34.76 -4.33 -34.81
CA THR A 6 33.29 -4.40 -34.93
C THR A 6 32.67 -5.48 -34.03
N PRO A 7 31.35 -5.43 -33.77
CA PRO A 7 30.71 -6.13 -32.65
C PRO A 7 30.40 -7.59 -32.97
N LEU A 8 30.59 -8.46 -31.98
CA LEU A 8 30.08 -9.84 -32.00
C LEU A 8 28.65 -9.86 -31.45
N GLY A 9 27.74 -10.46 -32.22
CA GLY A 9 26.35 -10.72 -31.88
C GLY A 9 26.15 -11.81 -30.81
N PRO A 10 24.88 -12.10 -30.48
CA PRO A 10 24.46 -12.55 -29.17
C PRO A 10 24.56 -14.07 -29.02
N GLY A 11 25.06 -14.52 -27.88
CA GLY A 11 25.11 -15.94 -27.57
C GLY A 11 26.12 -16.24 -26.50
N LEU A 12 25.76 -15.97 -25.25
CA LEU A 12 26.23 -16.71 -24.07
C LEU A 12 25.26 -16.40 -22.92
N THR A 13 24.52 -17.43 -22.58
CA THR A 13 23.58 -17.57 -21.47
C THR A 13 24.14 -17.03 -20.17
N ALA A 14 23.45 -16.07 -19.57
CA ALA A 14 23.66 -15.63 -18.19
C ALA A 14 23.35 -16.80 -17.24
N LEU A 15 24.39 -17.44 -16.72
CA LEU A 15 24.29 -18.29 -15.54
C LEU A 15 23.96 -17.39 -14.36
N SER A 16 22.69 -17.44 -13.95
CA SER A 16 22.19 -16.87 -12.72
C SER A 16 22.93 -17.47 -11.51
N VAL A 17 23.86 -16.73 -10.94
CA VAL A 17 24.35 -17.02 -9.59
C VAL A 17 23.36 -16.33 -8.64
N GLY A 18 22.43 -17.14 -8.12
CA GLY A 18 21.29 -16.68 -7.32
C GLY A 18 21.66 -16.09 -5.94
N PRO A 19 20.68 -15.49 -5.26
CA PRO A 19 20.84 -14.80 -3.98
C PRO A 19 20.83 -15.80 -2.82
N THR A 20 21.90 -16.56 -2.64
CA THR A 20 21.93 -17.62 -1.60
C THR A 20 22.79 -17.27 -0.38
N LEU A 21 23.59 -16.20 -0.43
CA LEU A 21 24.44 -15.77 0.70
C LEU A 21 23.82 -14.68 1.59
N ALA A 22 22.91 -13.85 1.06
CA ALA A 22 22.21 -12.83 1.85
C ALA A 22 21.04 -13.41 2.67
N ARG A 23 20.46 -14.54 2.24
CA ARG A 23 19.36 -15.20 2.95
C ARG A 23 19.84 -15.88 4.24
N GLY A 24 21.08 -16.37 4.30
CA GLY A 24 21.60 -17.14 5.45
C GLY A 24 21.90 -16.33 6.71
N LEU A 25 22.16 -15.02 6.59
CA LEU A 25 22.34 -14.13 7.74
C LEU A 25 21.02 -13.49 8.19
N ALA A 26 20.06 -13.29 7.28
CA ALA A 26 18.74 -12.75 7.60
C ALA A 26 17.75 -13.81 8.17
N THR A 27 17.82 -15.08 7.72
CA THR A 27 16.89 -16.13 8.20
C THR A 27 17.20 -16.66 9.59
N ARG A 28 18.43 -16.49 10.11
CA ARG A 28 18.76 -16.86 11.49
C ARG A 28 18.16 -15.92 12.54
N ALA A 29 17.71 -14.73 12.15
CA ALA A 29 16.97 -13.81 13.02
C ALA A 29 15.44 -14.02 12.98
N ALA A 30 14.92 -14.69 11.95
CA ALA A 30 13.47 -14.87 11.73
C ALA A 30 12.94 -16.28 12.08
N ALA A 31 13.81 -17.29 12.18
CA ALA A 31 13.42 -18.65 12.54
C ALA A 31 14.04 -19.05 13.90
N GLY A 32 13.44 -18.56 14.99
CA GLY A 32 13.84 -18.91 16.34
C GLY A 32 13.07 -18.09 17.36
N GLY A 33 11.98 -18.63 17.88
CA GLY A 33 11.25 -18.12 19.03
C GLY A 33 12.08 -18.18 20.31
N VAL A 34 13.09 -17.31 20.40
CA VAL A 34 13.75 -16.90 21.65
C VAL A 34 13.95 -15.41 21.52
N GLY A 35 13.01 -14.63 22.04
CA GLY A 35 13.11 -13.18 22.08
C GLY A 35 14.32 -12.78 22.91
N VAL A 36 15.41 -12.38 22.24
CA VAL A 36 16.45 -11.57 22.88
C VAL A 36 15.81 -10.20 23.06
N THR A 37 15.22 -9.95 24.23
CA THR A 37 14.77 -8.61 24.61
C THR A 37 16.02 -7.74 24.74
N MET A 38 16.35 -7.02 23.68
CA MET A 38 17.41 -6.02 23.68
C MET A 38 17.13 -5.01 24.80
N SER A 39 18.06 -4.83 25.72
CA SER A 39 17.88 -3.89 26.81
C SER A 39 18.09 -2.46 26.31
N TYR A 40 17.16 -1.56 26.65
CA TYR A 40 17.28 -0.13 26.38
C TYR A 40 16.83 0.67 27.60
N LYS A 41 17.36 1.89 27.72
CA LYS A 41 16.93 2.88 28.72
C LYS A 41 16.75 4.23 28.04
N ILE A 42 15.69 4.93 28.39
CA ILE A 42 15.46 6.31 27.99
C ILE A 42 15.69 7.17 29.24
N GLU A 43 16.65 8.08 29.15
CA GLU A 43 17.04 8.95 30.26
C GLU A 43 17.07 10.42 29.79
N PRO A 44 16.74 11.38 30.67
CA PRO A 44 16.87 12.80 30.35
C PRO A 44 18.34 13.15 30.16
N LEU A 45 18.65 13.87 29.08
CA LEU A 45 20.01 14.23 28.69
C LEU A 45 20.62 15.17 29.73
N ASN A 46 21.74 14.77 30.31
CA ASN A 46 22.52 15.65 31.18
C ASN A 46 23.29 16.69 30.35
N THR A 47 22.71 17.87 30.20
CA THR A 47 23.29 18.99 29.43
C THR A 47 24.66 19.47 29.94
N LEU A 48 25.02 19.17 31.19
CA LEU A 48 26.34 19.50 31.76
C LEU A 48 27.44 18.53 31.32
N ALA A 49 27.08 17.32 30.88
CA ALA A 49 28.02 16.32 30.38
C ALA A 49 28.43 16.58 28.92
N CYS A 50 27.68 17.41 28.18
CA CYS A 50 27.99 17.74 26.79
C CYS A 50 29.15 18.76 26.69
N PRO A 51 30.05 18.64 25.69
CA PRO A 51 31.05 19.66 25.41
C PRO A 51 30.40 21.03 25.19
N LYS A 52 30.96 22.09 25.79
CA LYS A 52 30.41 23.46 25.69
C LYS A 52 30.09 23.83 24.23
N GLY A 53 28.82 24.11 23.96
CA GLY A 53 28.33 24.55 22.64
C GLY A 53 27.99 23.43 21.64
N LYS A 54 28.08 22.14 22.03
CA LYS A 54 27.71 21.00 21.18
C LYS A 54 26.59 20.19 21.82
N ILE A 55 25.37 20.70 21.73
CA ILE A 55 24.17 19.94 22.12
C ILE A 55 23.88 18.92 21.00
N PRO A 56 23.71 17.63 21.31
CA PRO A 56 23.36 16.63 20.31
C PRO A 56 22.00 16.95 19.68
N ARG A 57 21.83 16.56 18.42
CA ARG A 57 20.59 16.77 17.66
C ARG A 57 19.74 15.50 17.67
N CYS A 58 18.44 15.69 17.63
CA CYS A 58 17.47 14.61 17.54
C CYS A 58 17.63 13.85 16.22
N GLU A 59 17.72 12.52 16.30
CA GLU A 59 17.85 11.63 15.14
C GLU A 59 16.60 11.64 14.22
N LEU A 60 15.43 12.09 14.72
CA LEU A 60 14.20 12.18 13.93
C LEU A 60 13.97 13.57 13.35
N THR A 61 14.12 14.62 14.16
CA THR A 61 13.71 15.99 13.79
C THR A 61 14.89 16.93 13.50
N GLY A 62 16.10 16.59 13.94
CA GLY A 62 17.27 17.48 13.86
C GLY A 62 17.30 18.62 14.89
N GLU A 63 16.24 18.76 15.71
CA GLU A 63 16.14 19.73 16.81
C GLU A 63 17.08 19.40 17.98
N PRO A 64 17.38 20.34 18.90
CA PRO A 64 18.16 20.05 20.10
C PRO A 64 17.56 18.88 20.90
N ALA A 65 18.39 17.90 21.27
CA ALA A 65 17.95 16.74 22.02
C ALA A 65 17.85 17.03 23.52
N ASN A 66 16.83 16.45 24.16
CA ASN A 66 16.61 16.51 25.61
C ASN A 66 16.64 15.13 26.27
N PHE A 67 16.62 14.06 25.48
CA PHE A 67 16.62 12.67 25.94
C PHE A 67 17.69 11.87 25.22
N GLU A 68 18.27 10.92 25.93
CA GLU A 68 19.17 9.92 25.39
C GLU A 68 18.57 8.52 25.50
N LEU A 69 18.63 7.77 24.41
CA LEU A 69 18.26 6.37 24.31
C LEU A 69 19.55 5.56 24.36
N VAL A 70 19.81 4.95 25.52
CA VAL A 70 21.00 4.15 25.77
C VAL A 70 20.68 2.69 25.46
N THR A 71 21.42 2.13 24.50
CA THR A 71 21.38 0.71 24.14
C THR A 71 22.72 0.06 24.49
N GLU A 72 22.79 -1.28 24.45
CA GLU A 72 24.05 -2.01 24.69
C GLU A 72 25.16 -1.66 23.70
N TYR A 73 24.82 -1.15 22.51
CA TYR A 73 25.76 -0.91 21.41
C TYR A 73 26.09 0.56 21.19
N LEU A 74 25.14 1.46 21.45
CA LEU A 74 25.29 2.89 21.20
C LEU A 74 24.22 3.73 21.93
N THR A 75 24.50 5.03 22.05
CA THR A 75 23.56 6.02 22.59
C THR A 75 23.03 6.89 21.45
N LEU A 76 21.71 7.01 21.34
CA LEU A 76 21.01 7.89 20.38
C LEU A 76 20.35 9.05 21.12
N TYR A 77 20.09 10.15 20.41
CA TYR A 77 19.58 11.37 21.01
C TYR A 77 18.24 11.80 20.40
N TYR A 78 17.30 12.22 21.24
CA TYR A 78 15.94 12.59 20.84
C TYR A 78 15.44 13.85 21.53
N ALA A 79 14.55 14.58 20.87
CA ALA A 79 13.98 15.82 21.41
C ALA A 79 12.97 15.55 22.54
N THR A 80 12.20 14.46 22.45
CA THR A 80 11.18 14.04 23.42
C THR A 80 11.33 12.55 23.74
N GLU A 81 10.79 12.14 24.89
CA GLU A 81 10.70 10.72 25.27
C GLU A 81 9.87 9.91 24.26
N GLU A 82 8.77 10.48 23.78
CA GLU A 82 7.91 9.87 22.74
C GLU A 82 8.68 9.59 21.44
N HIS A 83 9.55 10.51 21.01
CA HIS A 83 10.40 10.30 19.83
C HIS A 83 11.37 9.14 20.05
N ALA A 84 11.96 9.01 21.24
CA ALA A 84 12.86 7.91 21.57
C ALA A 84 12.11 6.57 21.59
N GLN A 85 10.91 6.54 22.18
CA GLN A 85 10.06 5.35 22.24
C GLN A 85 9.60 4.91 20.85
N ALA A 86 9.07 5.83 20.05
CA ALA A 86 8.64 5.55 18.68
C ALA A 86 9.81 5.05 17.81
N ALA A 87 11.01 5.63 18.00
CA ALA A 87 12.20 5.16 17.29
C ALA A 87 12.62 3.75 17.69
N TRP A 88 12.56 3.43 18.98
CA TRP A 88 12.82 2.08 19.49
C TRP A 88 11.84 1.04 18.93
N ASP A 89 10.54 1.31 19.07
CA ASP A 89 9.48 0.40 18.66
C ASP A 89 9.37 0.27 17.13
N GLY A 90 9.73 1.33 16.41
CA GLY A 90 9.71 1.37 14.94
C GLY A 90 10.88 0.62 14.29
N ILE A 91 12.13 1.05 14.51
CA ILE A 91 13.26 0.51 13.75
C ILE A 91 14.52 0.26 14.57
N VAL A 92 14.78 1.07 15.60
CA VAL A 92 16.06 1.07 16.31
C VAL A 92 16.32 -0.27 16.99
N ASN A 93 15.31 -0.93 17.54
CA ASN A 93 15.43 -2.27 18.11
C ASN A 93 16.04 -3.31 17.14
N LYS A 94 15.84 -3.15 15.82
CA LYS A 94 16.36 -4.03 14.76
C LYS A 94 17.72 -3.60 14.25
N ILE A 95 17.97 -2.29 14.18
CA ILE A 95 19.20 -1.76 13.55
C ILE A 95 20.31 -1.39 14.56
N ALA A 96 20.03 -1.32 15.87
CA ALA A 96 20.99 -0.87 16.87
C ALA A 96 22.32 -1.65 16.85
N MET A 97 22.26 -2.97 16.74
CA MET A 97 23.47 -3.82 16.65
C MET A 97 24.34 -3.51 15.43
N LEU A 98 23.72 -3.08 14.32
CA LEU A 98 24.42 -2.77 13.07
C LEU A 98 24.89 -1.30 13.03
N LEU A 99 24.17 -0.39 13.69
CA LEU A 99 24.50 1.03 13.73
C LEU A 99 25.83 1.32 14.44
N GLY A 100 26.13 0.64 15.54
CA GLY A 100 27.34 0.86 16.32
C GLY A 100 28.63 0.73 15.50
N PRO A 101 28.87 -0.43 14.84
CA PRO A 101 30.02 -0.63 13.96
C PRO A 101 30.09 0.36 12.78
N LEU A 102 28.95 0.78 12.25
CA LEU A 102 28.88 1.71 11.11
C LEU A 102 29.22 3.15 11.49
N ARG A 103 28.90 3.57 12.72
CA ARG A 103 29.22 4.91 13.25
C ARG A 103 30.60 4.96 13.92
N ALA A 104 31.20 3.82 14.24
CA ALA A 104 32.50 3.75 14.88
C ALA A 104 33.62 4.32 13.99
N PRO A 105 34.52 5.16 14.53
CA PRO A 105 35.63 5.71 13.77
C PRO A 105 36.57 4.61 13.25
N ALA A 106 37.40 4.96 12.27
CA ALA A 106 38.38 4.00 11.78
C ALA A 106 39.44 3.70 12.84
N GLY A 107 39.38 2.53 13.47
CA GLY A 107 40.29 2.13 14.55
C GLY A 107 41.77 2.23 14.16
N LEU A 108 42.25 1.40 13.23
CA LEU A 108 43.64 1.40 12.77
C LEU A 108 43.70 1.75 11.28
N VAL A 109 44.60 2.67 10.89
CA VAL A 109 44.86 3.02 9.48
C VAL A 109 45.61 1.85 8.83
N GLY A 110 44.86 0.89 8.28
CA GLY A 110 45.39 -0.25 7.53
C GLY A 110 45.90 0.13 6.14
N SER A 111 46.24 -0.88 5.34
CA SER A 111 46.64 -0.69 3.95
C SER A 111 45.52 -0.02 3.12
N GLU A 112 45.84 0.51 1.94
CA GLU A 112 44.83 1.04 1.01
C GLU A 112 43.78 -0.01 0.62
N GLU A 113 44.20 -1.26 0.46
CA GLU A 113 43.28 -2.38 0.20
C GLU A 113 42.33 -2.63 1.37
N ASP A 114 42.82 -2.59 2.62
CA ASP A 114 41.98 -2.80 3.81
C ASP A 114 40.98 -1.66 4.01
N ARG A 115 41.38 -0.43 3.70
CA ARG A 115 40.48 0.73 3.70
C ARG A 115 39.38 0.58 2.65
N SER A 116 39.75 0.19 1.42
CA SER A 116 38.80 -0.04 0.33
C SER A 116 37.82 -1.17 0.64
N LYS A 117 38.30 -2.28 1.23
CA LYS A 117 37.44 -3.39 1.68
C LYS A 117 36.46 -2.94 2.76
N ARG A 118 36.93 -2.19 3.75
CA ARG A 118 36.07 -1.65 4.81
C ARG A 118 34.99 -0.72 4.24
N GLU A 119 35.37 0.20 3.37
CA GLU A 119 34.44 1.15 2.74
C GLU A 119 33.38 0.40 1.93
N TYR A 120 33.79 -0.60 1.14
CA TYR A 120 32.88 -1.47 0.43
C TYR A 120 31.89 -2.19 1.37
N THR A 121 32.39 -2.79 2.47
CA THR A 121 31.53 -3.44 3.46
C THR A 121 30.55 -2.46 4.09
N ILE A 122 31.00 -1.27 4.53
CA ILE A 122 30.14 -0.23 5.11
C ILE A 122 29.06 0.18 4.11
N HIS A 123 29.45 0.43 2.86
CA HIS A 123 28.54 0.85 1.80
C HIS A 123 27.48 -0.23 1.51
N MET A 124 27.88 -1.50 1.42
CA MET A 124 26.93 -2.62 1.25
C MET A 124 26.01 -2.79 2.45
N SER A 125 26.52 -2.64 3.68
CA SER A 125 25.70 -2.69 4.88
C SER A 125 24.69 -1.55 4.95
N LYS A 126 25.08 -0.32 4.57
CA LYS A 126 24.15 0.81 4.48
C LYS A 126 23.04 0.58 3.46
N ARG A 127 23.36 -0.01 2.30
CA ARG A 127 22.34 -0.40 1.31
C ARG A 127 21.33 -1.40 1.87
N ALA A 128 21.82 -2.45 2.53
CA ALA A 128 20.93 -3.42 3.18
C ALA A 128 20.06 -2.78 4.29
N LEU A 129 20.60 -1.80 5.02
CA LEU A 129 19.84 -1.06 6.02
C LEU A 129 18.77 -0.15 5.42
N ILE A 130 19.03 0.46 4.25
CA ILE A 130 18.01 1.22 3.52
C ILE A 130 16.80 0.32 3.22
N ASP A 131 17.05 -0.85 2.64
CA ASP A 131 15.99 -1.80 2.27
C ASP A 131 15.21 -2.27 3.51
N LEU A 132 15.91 -2.62 4.59
CA LEU A 132 15.29 -3.03 5.85
C LEU A 132 14.43 -1.92 6.45
N CYS A 133 14.94 -0.69 6.49
CA CYS A 133 14.22 0.45 7.06
C CYS A 133 12.97 0.80 6.24
N GLN A 134 13.04 0.71 4.91
CA GLN A 134 11.90 0.93 4.03
C GLN A 134 10.83 -0.16 4.18
N GLN A 135 11.23 -1.42 4.25
CA GLN A 135 10.32 -2.55 4.43
C GLN A 135 9.57 -2.47 5.77
N GLU A 136 10.29 -2.17 6.86
CA GLU A 136 9.68 -2.02 8.18
C GLU A 136 8.74 -0.81 8.24
N ALA A 137 9.13 0.33 7.67
CA ALA A 137 8.26 1.49 7.58
C ALA A 137 6.98 1.18 6.79
N SER A 138 7.09 0.53 5.62
CA SER A 138 5.95 0.09 4.81
C SER A 138 5.04 -0.87 5.58
N LYS A 139 5.61 -1.82 6.33
CA LYS A 139 4.83 -2.72 7.19
C LYS A 139 4.00 -1.98 8.24
N PHE A 140 4.56 -0.95 8.88
CA PHE A 140 3.82 -0.14 9.86
C PHE A 140 2.73 0.72 9.22
N LEU A 141 2.95 1.23 8.01
CA LEU A 141 1.93 1.96 7.25
C LEU A 141 0.74 1.07 6.90
N VAL A 142 1.00 -0.16 6.43
CA VAL A 142 -0.06 -1.16 6.17
C VAL A 142 -0.84 -1.49 7.45
N ALA A 143 -0.18 -1.49 8.61
CA ALA A 143 -0.83 -1.68 9.90
C ALA A 143 -1.54 -0.42 10.44
N GLY A 144 -1.56 0.69 9.70
CA GLY A 144 -2.15 1.97 10.10
C GLY A 144 -1.41 2.69 11.23
N ARG A 145 -0.15 2.32 11.50
CA ARG A 145 0.68 2.88 12.57
C ARG A 145 1.71 3.86 12.01
N GLY A 146 1.23 4.98 11.47
CA GLY A 146 2.09 6.01 10.85
C GLY A 146 3.20 6.55 11.77
N GLU A 147 2.96 6.64 13.09
CA GLU A 147 3.97 7.13 14.05
C GLU A 147 5.22 6.25 14.09
N LEU A 148 5.05 4.92 13.98
CA LEU A 148 6.15 3.95 14.02
C LEU A 148 6.88 3.85 12.67
N ALA A 149 6.24 4.26 11.58
CA ALA A 149 6.83 4.26 10.25
C ALA A 149 7.85 5.40 10.06
N ILE A 150 7.64 6.55 10.71
CA ILE A 150 8.48 7.74 10.55
C ILE A 150 9.96 7.46 10.88
N PRO A 151 10.31 6.85 12.03
CA PRO A 151 11.71 6.55 12.35
C PRO A 151 12.42 5.70 11.31
N GLY A 152 11.76 4.65 10.80
CA GLY A 152 12.30 3.81 9.73
C GLY A 152 12.55 4.62 8.46
N ALA A 153 11.59 5.42 8.03
CA ALA A 153 11.71 6.21 6.82
C ALA A 153 12.75 7.34 6.94
N VAL A 154 12.89 8.00 8.10
CA VAL A 154 13.95 9.00 8.36
C VAL A 154 15.34 8.35 8.34
N GLN A 155 15.50 7.19 8.96
CA GLN A 155 16.79 6.47 8.93
C GLN A 155 17.14 5.99 7.52
N ALA A 156 16.16 5.48 6.76
CA ALA A 156 16.36 5.15 5.35
C ALA A 156 16.81 6.38 4.54
N LEU A 157 16.19 7.54 4.76
CA LEU A 157 16.58 8.79 4.11
C LEU A 157 18.01 9.21 4.45
N ALA A 158 18.40 9.10 5.73
CA ALA A 158 19.76 9.41 6.19
C ALA A 158 20.80 8.49 5.51
N PHE A 159 20.55 7.18 5.45
CA PHE A 159 21.43 6.26 4.74
C PHE A 159 21.44 6.50 3.22
N CYS A 160 20.29 6.82 2.62
CA CYS A 160 20.24 7.18 1.19
C CYS A 160 21.11 8.39 0.88
N LYS A 161 21.05 9.42 1.72
CA LYS A 161 21.89 10.62 1.59
C LYS A 161 23.38 10.28 1.67
N ASP A 162 23.77 9.40 2.60
CA ASP A 162 25.16 8.97 2.76
C ASP A 162 25.68 8.13 1.58
N VAL A 163 24.85 7.26 1.03
CA VAL A 163 25.25 6.28 0.01
C VAL A 163 25.20 6.87 -1.40
N TYR A 164 24.15 7.64 -1.70
CA TYR A 164 23.86 8.12 -3.06
C TYR A 164 24.06 9.63 -3.23
N GLY A 165 24.17 10.39 -2.14
CA GLY A 165 24.25 11.85 -2.17
C GLY A 165 22.88 12.53 -2.32
N GLU A 166 22.86 13.86 -2.23
CA GLU A 166 21.65 14.68 -2.37
C GLU A 166 21.15 14.76 -3.84
N GLY A 167 19.82 14.75 -4.04
CA GLY A 167 19.19 14.71 -5.37
C GLY A 167 19.10 13.35 -6.10
N ALA A 168 19.60 12.25 -5.53
CA ALA A 168 19.47 10.90 -6.09
C ALA A 168 18.03 10.32 -6.05
N ILE A 169 17.66 9.53 -7.05
CA ILE A 169 16.32 8.91 -7.20
C ILE A 169 15.96 8.03 -5.99
N GLN A 170 16.95 7.39 -5.37
CA GLN A 170 16.79 6.50 -4.22
C GLN A 170 16.28 7.21 -2.96
N MET A 171 16.24 8.54 -2.93
CA MET A 171 15.59 9.30 -1.85
C MET A 171 14.07 9.43 -2.04
N VAL A 172 13.54 9.18 -3.23
CA VAL A 172 12.09 9.28 -3.47
C VAL A 172 11.30 8.28 -2.61
N PRO A 173 11.63 6.97 -2.53
CA PRO A 173 10.85 6.05 -1.72
C PRO A 173 10.78 6.43 -0.22
N PRO A 174 11.88 6.82 0.47
CA PRO A 174 11.80 7.36 1.82
C PRO A 174 10.91 8.60 1.95
N TYR A 175 10.96 9.54 0.99
CA TYR A 175 10.07 10.70 1.01
C TYR A 175 8.59 10.30 0.86
N LEU A 176 8.28 9.32 0.01
CA LEU A 176 6.92 8.82 -0.15
C LEU A 176 6.41 8.13 1.12
N LEU A 177 7.23 7.31 1.77
CA LEU A 177 6.89 6.68 3.05
C LEU A 177 6.64 7.72 4.16
N LEU A 178 7.47 8.77 4.23
CA LEU A 178 7.26 9.87 5.18
C LEU A 178 5.98 10.65 4.87
N ALA A 179 5.69 10.90 3.60
CA ALA A 179 4.46 11.56 3.19
C ALA A 179 3.22 10.73 3.59
N GLU A 180 3.21 9.43 3.32
CA GLU A 180 2.14 8.51 3.71
C GLU A 180 1.94 8.48 5.23
N ALA A 181 3.02 8.33 5.99
CA ALA A 181 2.97 8.36 7.45
C ALA A 181 2.35 9.66 7.99
N ASN A 182 2.70 10.81 7.39
CA ASN A 182 2.13 12.10 7.80
C ASN A 182 0.68 12.27 7.34
N LEU A 183 0.27 11.68 6.22
CA LEU A 183 -1.13 11.67 5.79
C LEU A 183 -2.01 10.89 6.77
N ASP A 184 -1.56 9.71 7.23
CA ASP A 184 -2.27 8.90 8.22
C ASP A 184 -2.48 9.66 9.54
N LEU A 185 -1.47 10.44 9.95
CA LEU A 185 -1.50 11.28 11.15
C LEU A 185 -2.19 12.63 10.95
N ARG A 186 -2.77 12.90 9.77
CA ARG A 186 -3.40 14.18 9.40
C ARG A 186 -2.47 15.40 9.46
N ARG A 187 -1.16 15.17 9.36
CA ARG A 187 -0.10 16.18 9.26
C ARG A 187 0.08 16.62 7.81
N LEU A 188 -0.94 17.28 7.27
CA LEU A 188 -1.04 17.56 5.83
C LEU A 188 0.08 18.47 5.30
N GLN A 189 0.54 19.44 6.11
CA GLN A 189 1.61 20.34 5.73
C GLN A 189 2.94 19.60 5.57
N GLN A 190 3.29 18.75 6.54
CA GLN A 190 4.51 17.94 6.49
C GLN A 190 4.46 16.95 5.32
N ALA A 191 3.31 16.34 5.05
CA ALA A 191 3.13 15.48 3.89
C ALA A 191 3.38 16.22 2.58
N GLU A 192 2.85 17.45 2.43
CA GLU A 192 3.05 18.29 1.25
C GLU A 192 4.53 18.67 1.04
N GLU A 193 5.26 18.94 2.12
CA GLU A 193 6.70 19.22 2.08
C GLU A 193 7.50 18.01 1.56
N PHE A 194 7.26 16.82 2.10
CA PHE A 194 7.94 15.60 1.64
C PHE A 194 7.60 15.24 0.19
N LEU A 195 6.33 15.39 -0.22
CA LEU A 195 5.92 15.17 -1.62
C LEU A 195 6.56 16.19 -2.56
N SER A 196 6.73 17.44 -2.11
CA SER A 196 7.44 18.47 -2.88
C SER A 196 8.92 18.13 -3.07
N LEU A 197 9.59 17.60 -2.04
CA LEU A 197 10.97 17.10 -2.14
C LEU A 197 11.10 15.89 -3.07
N ALA A 198 10.16 14.95 -2.97
CA ALA A 198 10.07 13.80 -3.88
C ALA A 198 9.88 14.24 -5.34
N ASN A 199 8.94 15.16 -5.59
CA ASN A 199 8.67 15.70 -6.92
C ASN A 199 9.89 16.44 -7.50
N TRP A 200 10.57 17.25 -6.69
CA TRP A 200 11.80 17.92 -7.11
C TRP A 200 12.89 16.94 -7.53
N THR A 201 13.03 15.84 -6.77
CA THR A 201 13.99 14.77 -7.07
C THR A 201 13.63 14.04 -8.37
N VAL A 202 12.34 13.78 -8.60
CA VAL A 202 11.83 13.19 -9.85
C VAL A 202 12.06 14.14 -11.04
N LEU A 203 11.85 15.45 -10.88
CA LEU A 203 12.08 16.44 -11.95
C LEU A 203 13.55 16.54 -12.35
N LYS A 204 14.47 16.38 -11.39
CA LYS A 204 15.92 16.33 -11.66
C LYS A 204 16.37 15.07 -12.39
N ASN A 205 15.58 14.00 -12.31
CA ASN A 205 15.92 12.69 -12.84
C ASN A 205 14.82 12.22 -13.82
N PRO A 206 14.82 12.71 -15.07
CA PRO A 206 13.76 12.45 -16.03
C PRO A 206 13.60 10.96 -16.37
N ASP A 207 14.68 10.17 -16.25
CA ASP A 207 14.69 8.73 -16.54
C ASP A 207 14.13 7.85 -15.40
N CYS A 208 13.43 8.44 -14.43
CA CYS A 208 12.81 7.67 -13.35
C CYS A 208 11.69 6.75 -13.84
N SER A 209 11.53 5.60 -13.18
CA SER A 209 10.53 4.60 -13.54
C SER A 209 9.10 5.14 -13.41
N SER A 210 8.22 4.58 -14.24
CA SER A 210 6.78 4.86 -14.16
C SER A 210 6.20 4.51 -12.78
N ALA A 211 6.70 3.46 -12.10
CA ALA A 211 6.31 3.10 -10.74
C ALA A 211 6.48 4.26 -9.75
N ILE A 212 7.67 4.87 -9.73
CA ILE A 212 7.98 5.95 -8.81
C ILE A 212 7.08 7.17 -9.11
N ARG A 213 6.85 7.47 -10.39
CA ARG A 213 5.95 8.56 -10.80
C ARG A 213 4.51 8.28 -10.38
N SER A 214 4.03 7.05 -10.59
CA SER A 214 2.70 6.60 -10.17
C SER A 214 2.51 6.79 -8.67
N GLN A 215 3.39 6.23 -7.84
CA GLN A 215 3.31 6.36 -6.38
C GLN A 215 3.35 7.83 -5.91
N LEU A 216 4.20 8.66 -6.51
CA LEU A 216 4.26 10.09 -6.22
C LEU A 216 2.91 10.78 -6.50
N HIS A 217 2.36 10.58 -7.69
CA HIS A 217 1.10 11.19 -8.09
C HIS A 217 -0.09 10.65 -7.28
N ARG A 218 -0.06 9.37 -6.91
CA ARG A 218 -1.04 8.75 -6.00
C ARG A 218 -1.07 9.47 -4.67
N ASN A 219 0.10 9.73 -4.08
CA ASN A 219 0.20 10.37 -2.77
C ASN A 219 -0.18 11.85 -2.81
N PHE A 220 0.14 12.59 -3.89
CA PHE A 220 -0.45 13.91 -4.11
C PHE A 220 -1.98 13.85 -4.24
N GLY A 221 -2.50 12.86 -4.94
CA GLY A 221 -3.94 12.61 -5.05
C GLY A 221 -4.61 12.40 -3.70
N LYS A 222 -4.01 11.57 -2.84
CA LYS A 222 -4.45 11.34 -1.46
C LYS A 222 -4.40 12.62 -0.62
N LEU A 223 -3.29 13.38 -0.69
CA LEU A 223 -3.12 14.66 0.00
C LEU A 223 -4.20 15.67 -0.39
N TYR A 224 -4.37 15.92 -1.69
CA TYR A 224 -5.36 16.89 -2.17
C TYR A 224 -6.80 16.45 -1.90
N SER A 225 -7.08 15.14 -1.89
CA SER A 225 -8.38 14.63 -1.46
C SER A 225 -8.63 14.92 0.03
N ALA A 226 -7.61 14.77 0.88
CA ALA A 226 -7.69 15.10 2.31
C ALA A 226 -7.83 16.61 2.58
N GLN A 227 -7.34 17.45 1.66
CA GLN A 227 -7.53 18.91 1.67
C GLN A 227 -8.85 19.36 1.02
N GLU A 228 -9.72 18.43 0.60
CA GLU A 228 -10.96 18.69 -0.16
C GLU A 228 -10.74 19.40 -1.51
N ARG A 229 -9.50 19.44 -2.01
CA ARG A 229 -9.11 19.97 -3.32
C ARG A 229 -9.30 18.91 -4.39
N PHE A 230 -10.53 18.45 -4.56
CA PHE A 230 -10.83 17.29 -5.39
C PHE A 230 -10.47 17.45 -6.88
N ALA A 231 -10.48 18.67 -7.42
CA ALA A 231 -10.08 18.90 -8.82
C ALA A 231 -8.58 18.65 -9.04
N ASP A 232 -7.74 19.13 -8.11
CA ASP A 232 -6.30 18.87 -8.11
C ASP A 232 -6.02 17.39 -7.85
N ALA A 233 -6.76 16.78 -6.93
CA ALA A 233 -6.66 15.35 -6.64
C ALA A 233 -6.91 14.51 -7.89
N LEU A 234 -8.00 14.75 -8.63
CA LEU A 234 -8.30 14.03 -9.87
C LEU A 234 -7.22 14.22 -10.93
N ARG A 235 -6.64 15.42 -11.05
CA ARG A 235 -5.54 15.67 -11.98
C ARG A 235 -4.31 14.85 -11.64
N GLU A 236 -3.92 14.78 -10.37
CA GLU A 236 -2.77 13.96 -9.96
C GLU A 236 -3.09 12.45 -10.05
N LEU A 237 -4.27 12.01 -9.62
CA LEU A 237 -4.68 10.61 -9.73
C LEU A 237 -4.80 10.13 -11.19
N SER A 238 -5.18 11.01 -12.12
CA SER A 238 -5.16 10.66 -13.55
C SER A 238 -3.74 10.38 -14.07
N LYS A 239 -2.72 11.07 -13.53
CA LYS A 239 -1.31 10.80 -13.84
C LYS A 239 -0.84 9.51 -13.17
N ASP A 240 -1.30 9.22 -11.94
CA ASP A 240 -1.05 7.93 -11.28
C ASP A 240 -1.51 6.78 -12.18
N VAL A 241 -2.80 6.77 -12.56
CA VAL A 241 -3.37 5.76 -13.46
C VAL A 241 -2.61 5.67 -14.78
N TYR A 242 -2.26 6.81 -15.39
CA TYR A 242 -1.48 6.83 -16.63
C TYR A 242 -0.11 6.14 -16.46
N HIS A 243 0.62 6.46 -15.40
CA HIS A 243 1.94 5.88 -15.16
C HIS A 243 1.87 4.41 -14.74
N SER A 244 0.91 4.01 -13.90
CA SER A 244 0.68 2.58 -13.60
C SER A 244 0.33 1.81 -14.88
N ALA A 245 -0.53 2.37 -15.73
CA ALA A 245 -0.92 1.73 -16.98
C ALA A 245 0.24 1.58 -17.98
N LEU A 246 1.23 2.48 -17.98
CA LEU A 246 2.44 2.33 -18.78
C LEU A 246 3.34 1.17 -18.31
N GLU A 247 3.28 0.83 -17.02
CA GLU A 247 4.18 -0.17 -16.43
C GLU A 247 3.57 -1.57 -16.44
N VAL A 248 2.34 -1.69 -15.93
CA VAL A 248 1.66 -2.98 -15.73
C VAL A 248 0.40 -3.14 -16.58
N GLY A 249 -0.08 -2.06 -17.19
CA GLY A 249 -1.29 -2.04 -18.01
C GLY A 249 -2.54 -1.49 -17.30
N PRO A 250 -3.56 -1.08 -18.07
CA PRO A 250 -4.75 -0.40 -17.54
C PRO A 250 -5.72 -1.32 -16.80
N GLU A 251 -5.63 -2.64 -16.99
CA GLU A 251 -6.48 -3.65 -16.34
C GLU A 251 -5.76 -4.42 -15.23
N HIS A 252 -4.60 -3.94 -14.77
CA HIS A 252 -3.83 -4.56 -13.70
C HIS A 252 -4.30 -4.11 -12.31
N ILE A 253 -4.13 -4.97 -11.30
CA ILE A 253 -4.53 -4.69 -9.91
C ILE A 253 -3.87 -3.43 -9.37
N ASP A 254 -2.57 -3.22 -9.61
CA ASP A 254 -1.87 -2.00 -9.13
C ASP A 254 -2.43 -0.70 -9.71
N THR A 255 -2.99 -0.76 -10.93
CA THR A 255 -3.68 0.39 -11.56
C THR A 255 -5.05 0.63 -10.93
N SER A 256 -5.69 -0.41 -10.37
CA SER A 256 -7.00 -0.30 -9.69
C SER A 256 -6.97 0.66 -8.49
N VAL A 257 -5.84 0.78 -7.80
CA VAL A 257 -5.66 1.71 -6.67
C VAL A 257 -5.91 3.16 -7.09
N GLY A 258 -5.41 3.55 -8.26
CA GLY A 258 -5.63 4.88 -8.83
C GLY A 258 -7.11 5.14 -9.13
N TYR A 259 -7.80 4.19 -9.77
CA TYR A 259 -9.24 4.28 -10.03
C TYR A 259 -10.05 4.38 -8.73
N PHE A 260 -9.70 3.60 -7.71
CA PHE A 260 -10.37 3.66 -6.41
C PHE A 260 -10.29 5.06 -5.79
N HIS A 261 -9.11 5.67 -5.78
CA HIS A 261 -8.94 7.03 -5.27
C HIS A 261 -9.67 8.07 -6.12
N MET A 262 -9.73 7.90 -7.45
CA MET A 262 -10.52 8.77 -8.33
C MET A 262 -12.02 8.67 -8.00
N GLY A 263 -12.52 7.46 -7.73
CA GLY A 263 -13.90 7.23 -7.29
C GLY A 263 -14.23 7.99 -6.00
N ASN A 264 -13.33 7.92 -5.01
CA ASN A 264 -13.48 8.68 -3.76
C ASN A 264 -13.46 10.20 -3.99
N ALA A 265 -12.57 10.70 -4.86
CA ALA A 265 -12.51 12.13 -5.19
C ALA A 265 -13.78 12.61 -5.92
N PHE A 266 -14.32 11.82 -6.85
CA PHE A 266 -15.60 12.13 -7.51
C PHE A 266 -16.77 12.10 -6.54
N TYR A 267 -16.79 11.14 -5.60
CA TYR A 267 -17.79 11.08 -4.55
C TYR A 267 -17.75 12.33 -3.67
N GLY A 268 -16.56 12.80 -3.28
CA GLY A 268 -16.37 14.05 -2.55
C GLY A 268 -16.90 15.29 -3.29
N GLN A 269 -16.84 15.30 -4.63
CA GLN A 269 -17.47 16.33 -5.47
C GLN A 269 -18.98 16.14 -5.70
N GLN A 270 -19.60 15.13 -5.09
CA GLN A 270 -20.97 14.70 -5.36
C GLN A 270 -21.27 14.30 -6.81
N ARG A 271 -20.24 13.92 -7.57
CA ARG A 271 -20.38 13.37 -8.93
C ARG A 271 -20.56 11.86 -8.84
N ILE A 272 -21.73 11.44 -8.37
CA ILE A 272 -22.02 10.04 -8.01
C ILE A 272 -21.84 9.07 -9.18
N GLU A 273 -22.32 9.44 -10.38
CA GLU A 273 -22.19 8.58 -11.57
C GLU A 273 -20.72 8.29 -11.92
N ASN A 274 -19.86 9.33 -11.88
CA ASN A 274 -18.43 9.18 -12.13
C ASN A 274 -17.76 8.34 -11.04
N ALA A 275 -18.18 8.51 -9.78
CA ALA A 275 -17.65 7.71 -8.66
C ALA A 275 -17.97 6.23 -8.85
N LEU A 276 -19.23 5.91 -9.16
CA LEU A 276 -19.67 4.55 -9.44
C LEU A 276 -18.93 3.95 -10.63
N ALA A 277 -18.76 4.69 -11.73
CA ALA A 277 -18.01 4.21 -12.89
C ALA A 277 -16.54 3.85 -12.56
N MET A 278 -15.88 4.62 -11.69
CA MET A 278 -14.53 4.28 -11.24
C MET A 278 -14.54 3.03 -10.34
N PHE A 279 -15.50 2.90 -9.45
CA PHE A 279 -15.66 1.70 -8.61
C PHE A 279 -16.00 0.45 -9.44
N ASP A 280 -16.81 0.60 -10.50
CA ASP A 280 -17.08 -0.46 -11.48
C ASP A 280 -15.79 -0.95 -12.09
N LYS A 281 -14.88 -0.04 -12.46
CA LYS A 281 -13.60 -0.43 -13.03
C LYS A 281 -12.70 -1.18 -12.05
N VAL A 282 -12.70 -0.79 -10.76
CA VAL A 282 -11.94 -1.50 -9.72
C VAL A 282 -12.46 -2.92 -9.54
N VAL A 283 -13.77 -3.09 -9.39
CA VAL A 283 -14.41 -4.41 -9.22
C VAL A 283 -14.16 -5.28 -10.46
N GLU A 284 -14.26 -4.73 -11.66
CA GLU A 284 -13.98 -5.45 -12.92
C GLU A 284 -12.54 -5.98 -12.95
N ILE A 285 -11.55 -5.16 -12.59
CA ILE A 285 -10.13 -5.56 -12.60
C ILE A 285 -9.89 -6.72 -11.64
N TRP A 286 -10.37 -6.59 -10.39
CA TRP A 286 -10.22 -7.65 -9.39
C TRP A 286 -10.97 -8.92 -9.78
N TYR A 287 -12.18 -8.80 -10.31
CA TYR A 287 -12.95 -9.94 -10.78
C TYR A 287 -12.23 -10.69 -11.90
N LYS A 288 -11.73 -9.99 -12.93
CA LYS A 288 -11.00 -10.60 -14.05
C LYS A 288 -9.75 -11.32 -13.56
N PHE A 289 -8.98 -10.67 -12.68
CA PHE A 289 -7.80 -11.30 -12.08
C PHE A 289 -8.17 -12.57 -11.31
N LEU A 290 -9.14 -12.51 -10.40
CA LEU A 290 -9.54 -13.67 -9.60
C LEU A 290 -10.09 -14.79 -10.49
N SER A 291 -10.82 -14.44 -11.54
CA SER A 291 -11.33 -15.39 -12.53
C SER A 291 -10.22 -16.06 -13.34
N SER A 292 -9.18 -15.31 -13.73
CA SER A 292 -8.03 -15.88 -14.45
C SER A 292 -7.20 -16.79 -13.55
N VAL A 293 -6.95 -16.40 -12.31
CA VAL A 293 -6.25 -17.26 -11.32
C VAL A 293 -7.04 -18.52 -11.03
N ARG A 294 -8.38 -18.41 -10.97
CA ARG A 294 -9.28 -19.54 -10.81
C ARG A 294 -9.18 -20.48 -12.02
N ALA A 295 -9.27 -19.96 -13.25
CA ALA A 295 -9.17 -20.77 -14.47
C ALA A 295 -7.79 -21.42 -14.66
N GLU A 296 -6.72 -20.70 -14.29
CA GLU A 296 -5.33 -21.11 -14.47
C GLU A 296 -4.53 -20.95 -13.16
N PRO A 297 -4.71 -21.85 -12.17
CA PRO A 297 -4.10 -21.72 -10.84
C PRO A 297 -2.57 -21.89 -10.82
N GLU A 298 -1.95 -22.21 -11.96
CA GLU A 298 -0.50 -22.30 -12.12
C GLU A 298 0.15 -20.96 -12.51
N ARG A 299 -0.65 -19.97 -12.95
CA ARG A 299 -0.18 -18.64 -13.38
C ARG A 299 -0.38 -17.54 -12.34
N VAL A 300 -0.39 -17.91 -11.06
CA VAL A 300 -0.58 -16.93 -9.99
C VAL A 300 0.64 -16.02 -9.91
N GLU A 301 0.41 -14.71 -10.04
CA GLU A 301 1.42 -13.71 -9.69
C GLU A 301 1.60 -13.69 -8.17
N ASP A 302 2.84 -13.55 -7.70
CA ASP A 302 3.15 -13.49 -6.27
C ASP A 302 2.67 -12.13 -5.69
N PHE A 303 1.50 -12.12 -5.07
CA PHE A 303 1.02 -10.98 -4.29
C PHE A 303 1.49 -11.06 -2.84
N SER A 304 1.94 -9.93 -2.32
CA SER A 304 2.17 -9.80 -0.88
C SER A 304 0.84 -9.79 -0.12
N GLU A 305 0.86 -10.26 1.13
CA GLU A 305 -0.31 -10.20 2.03
C GLU A 305 -0.83 -8.76 2.19
N ALA A 306 0.06 -7.77 2.15
CA ALA A 306 -0.28 -6.35 2.20
C ALA A 306 -1.12 -5.91 0.98
N GLN A 307 -0.73 -6.30 -0.24
CA GLN A 307 -1.48 -5.98 -1.46
C GLN A 307 -2.87 -6.62 -1.47
N LEU A 308 -2.98 -7.87 -1.00
CA LEU A 308 -4.27 -8.55 -0.92
C LEU A 308 -5.20 -7.89 0.11
N ASN A 309 -4.67 -7.50 1.27
CA ASN A 309 -5.44 -6.76 2.27
C ASN A 309 -5.85 -5.36 1.77
N GLU A 310 -4.97 -4.63 1.06
CA GLU A 310 -5.33 -3.34 0.44
C GLU A 310 -6.46 -3.51 -0.59
N GLY A 311 -6.37 -4.55 -1.43
CA GLY A 311 -7.44 -4.93 -2.35
C GLY A 311 -8.77 -5.20 -1.67
N LEU A 312 -8.74 -6.00 -0.60
CA LEU A 312 -9.91 -6.35 0.19
C LEU A 312 -10.55 -5.10 0.82
N ASP A 313 -9.76 -4.21 1.39
CA ASP A 313 -10.23 -2.95 1.99
C ASP A 313 -10.87 -2.04 0.94
N MET A 314 -10.28 -1.93 -0.26
CA MET A 314 -10.86 -1.16 -1.36
C MET A 314 -12.21 -1.73 -1.80
N LEU A 315 -12.29 -3.05 -2.02
CA LEU A 315 -13.52 -3.71 -2.44
C LEU A 315 -14.62 -3.63 -1.38
N ASN A 316 -14.29 -3.76 -0.09
CA ASN A 316 -15.24 -3.59 1.01
C ASN A 316 -15.77 -2.15 1.07
N ARG A 317 -14.90 -1.13 0.92
CA ARG A 317 -15.34 0.27 0.85
C ARG A 317 -16.24 0.52 -0.36
N ILE A 318 -15.93 -0.06 -1.51
CA ILE A 318 -16.80 0.02 -2.70
C ILE A 318 -18.15 -0.62 -2.41
N LEU A 319 -18.17 -1.79 -1.79
CA LEU A 319 -19.39 -2.50 -1.42
C LEU A 319 -20.27 -1.66 -0.49
N GLU A 320 -19.70 -1.10 0.57
CA GLU A 320 -20.41 -0.20 1.51
C GLU A 320 -21.02 1.01 0.77
N MET A 321 -20.25 1.62 -0.13
CA MET A 321 -20.67 2.78 -0.89
C MET A 321 -21.80 2.45 -1.87
N ARG A 322 -21.71 1.31 -2.58
CA ARG A 322 -22.78 0.83 -3.47
C ARG A 322 -24.02 0.45 -2.69
N ALA A 323 -23.88 -0.22 -1.55
CA ALA A 323 -25.01 -0.53 -0.68
C ALA A 323 -25.74 0.73 -0.20
N LYS A 324 -25.00 1.80 0.11
CA LYS A 324 -25.56 3.10 0.52
C LYS A 324 -26.26 3.84 -0.63
N LEU A 325 -25.70 3.79 -1.84
CA LEU A 325 -26.17 4.59 -2.98
C LEU A 325 -27.23 3.89 -3.84
N LEU A 326 -27.08 2.57 -4.03
CA LEU A 326 -27.89 1.74 -4.93
C LEU A 326 -28.79 0.77 -4.17
N GLY A 327 -28.45 0.45 -2.92
CA GLY A 327 -29.12 -0.55 -2.10
C GLY A 327 -28.43 -1.92 -2.12
N GLN A 328 -28.71 -2.73 -1.09
CA GLN A 328 -28.15 -4.08 -0.94
C GLN A 328 -28.59 -5.04 -2.04
N GLY A 329 -29.81 -4.87 -2.55
CA GLY A 329 -30.35 -5.71 -3.61
C GLY A 329 -29.80 -5.40 -5.00
N HIS A 330 -29.08 -4.31 -5.22
CA HIS A 330 -28.69 -3.92 -6.58
C HIS A 330 -27.65 -4.87 -7.19
N ILE A 331 -27.79 -5.22 -8.46
CA ILE A 331 -26.91 -6.18 -9.15
C ILE A 331 -25.42 -5.81 -9.07
N ALA A 332 -25.07 -4.53 -9.21
CA ALA A 332 -23.68 -4.06 -9.03
C ALA A 332 -23.16 -4.22 -7.58
N THR A 333 -24.03 -4.20 -6.57
CA THR A 333 -23.67 -4.53 -5.18
C THR A 333 -23.41 -6.03 -5.06
N GLY A 334 -24.22 -6.87 -5.72
CA GLY A 334 -24.00 -8.31 -5.86
C GLY A 334 -22.67 -8.69 -6.53
N GLU A 335 -22.29 -7.98 -7.60
CA GLU A 335 -20.99 -8.14 -8.26
C GLU A 335 -19.81 -7.84 -7.31
N ALA A 336 -19.92 -6.78 -6.50
CA ALA A 336 -18.90 -6.46 -5.50
C ALA A 336 -18.83 -7.52 -4.40
N ASN A 337 -19.97 -7.98 -3.86
CA ASN A 337 -20.04 -9.08 -2.89
C ASN A 337 -19.36 -10.33 -3.42
N TYR A 338 -19.63 -10.70 -4.68
CA TYR A 338 -19.04 -11.88 -5.28
C TYR A 338 -17.52 -11.75 -5.43
N THR A 339 -17.05 -10.59 -5.89
CA THR A 339 -15.61 -10.32 -6.05
C THR A 339 -14.87 -10.33 -4.71
N VAL A 340 -15.47 -9.76 -3.64
CA VAL A 340 -14.95 -9.87 -2.27
C VAL A 340 -14.90 -11.33 -1.82
N GLY A 341 -15.96 -12.11 -2.07
CA GLY A 341 -15.99 -13.54 -1.75
C GLY A 341 -14.88 -14.35 -2.43
N LEU A 342 -14.63 -14.09 -3.71
CA LEU A 342 -13.53 -14.72 -4.46
C LEU A 342 -12.15 -14.30 -3.92
N LEU A 343 -11.96 -13.05 -3.53
CA LEU A 343 -10.69 -12.60 -2.93
C LEU A 343 -10.46 -13.26 -1.56
N LEU A 344 -11.51 -13.36 -0.74
CA LEU A 344 -11.44 -14.03 0.56
C LEU A 344 -11.11 -15.53 0.40
N LEU A 345 -11.66 -16.19 -0.63
CA LEU A 345 -11.26 -17.54 -1.01
C LEU A 345 -9.78 -17.62 -1.37
N PHE A 346 -9.29 -16.72 -2.22
CA PHE A 346 -7.88 -16.66 -2.60
C PHE A 346 -6.94 -16.46 -1.39
N MET A 347 -7.42 -15.77 -0.35
CA MET A 347 -6.71 -15.59 0.92
C MET A 347 -6.91 -16.74 1.92
N GLY A 348 -7.68 -17.78 1.59
CA GLY A 348 -7.99 -18.91 2.47
C GLY A 348 -9.03 -18.63 3.57
N LYS A 349 -9.74 -17.50 3.53
CA LYS A 349 -10.75 -17.08 4.52
C LYS A 349 -12.15 -17.64 4.15
N HIS A 350 -12.32 -18.96 4.23
CA HIS A 350 -13.52 -19.65 3.72
C HIS A 350 -14.85 -19.23 4.39
N GLN A 351 -14.86 -19.01 5.71
CA GLN A 351 -16.09 -18.66 6.45
C GLN A 351 -16.63 -17.28 6.07
N ASP A 352 -15.73 -16.30 5.88
CA ASP A 352 -16.14 -14.95 5.46
C ASP A 352 -16.50 -14.93 3.98
N ALA A 353 -15.80 -15.71 3.16
CA ALA A 353 -16.16 -15.89 1.75
C ALA A 353 -17.58 -16.45 1.58
N LEU A 354 -17.96 -17.46 2.37
CA LEU A 354 -19.30 -18.06 2.31
C LEU A 354 -20.42 -17.03 2.51
N LYS A 355 -20.26 -16.11 3.47
CA LYS A 355 -21.24 -15.04 3.72
C LYS A 355 -21.39 -14.11 2.52
N GLN A 356 -20.27 -13.72 1.92
CA GLN A 356 -20.26 -12.78 0.79
C GLN A 356 -20.78 -13.41 -0.50
N VAL A 357 -20.41 -14.67 -0.77
CA VAL A 357 -20.91 -15.42 -1.93
C VAL A 357 -22.41 -15.71 -1.79
N GLN A 358 -22.91 -16.02 -0.58
CA GLN A 358 -24.35 -16.17 -0.35
C GLN A 358 -25.12 -14.87 -0.61
N ALA A 359 -24.63 -13.74 -0.09
CA ALA A 359 -25.26 -12.44 -0.34
C ALA A 359 -25.28 -12.09 -1.84
N ALA A 360 -24.21 -12.42 -2.57
CA ALA A 360 -24.19 -12.26 -4.02
C ALA A 360 -25.19 -13.19 -4.73
N HIS A 361 -25.27 -14.46 -4.32
CA HIS A 361 -26.21 -15.43 -4.89
C HIS A 361 -27.66 -14.93 -4.79
N ASP A 362 -28.07 -14.47 -3.61
CA ASP A 362 -29.42 -13.97 -3.37
C ASP A 362 -29.73 -12.77 -4.28
N VAL A 363 -28.76 -11.88 -4.52
CA VAL A 363 -28.94 -10.74 -5.43
C VAL A 363 -29.09 -11.21 -6.89
N TYR A 364 -28.23 -12.12 -7.34
CA TYR A 364 -28.27 -12.63 -8.72
C TYR A 364 -29.52 -13.46 -9.00
N GLU A 365 -29.93 -14.32 -8.08
CA GLU A 365 -31.15 -15.12 -8.23
C GLU A 365 -32.39 -14.22 -8.34
N ASN A 366 -32.47 -13.17 -7.52
CA ASN A 366 -33.58 -12.23 -7.56
C ASN A 366 -33.64 -11.39 -8.85
N HIS A 367 -32.50 -11.04 -9.46
CA HIS A 367 -32.44 -10.14 -10.63
C HIS A 367 -32.37 -10.86 -11.96
N LEU A 368 -31.62 -11.95 -12.04
CA LEU A 368 -31.32 -12.67 -13.28
C LEU A 368 -32.05 -14.01 -13.36
N GLY A 369 -32.54 -14.53 -12.23
CA GLY A 369 -33.13 -15.86 -12.13
C GLY A 369 -32.09 -16.98 -11.99
N PRO A 370 -32.53 -18.21 -11.67
CA PRO A 370 -31.67 -19.35 -11.39
C PRO A 370 -30.97 -19.92 -12.64
N GLU A 371 -31.56 -19.76 -13.82
CA GLU A 371 -31.04 -20.29 -15.09
C GLU A 371 -29.93 -19.43 -15.72
N HIS A 372 -29.65 -18.25 -15.15
CA HIS A 372 -28.65 -17.35 -15.71
C HIS A 372 -27.23 -17.87 -15.46
N SER A 373 -26.34 -17.78 -16.47
CA SER A 373 -24.94 -18.25 -16.39
C SER A 373 -24.19 -17.79 -15.14
N SER A 374 -24.31 -16.50 -14.81
CA SER A 374 -23.70 -15.93 -13.61
C SER A 374 -24.33 -16.34 -12.29
N THR A 375 -25.65 -16.53 -12.23
CA THR A 375 -26.28 -17.11 -11.03
C THR A 375 -25.76 -18.54 -10.83
N SER A 376 -25.65 -19.31 -11.92
CA SER A 376 -25.09 -20.66 -11.88
C SER A 376 -23.63 -20.71 -11.45
N ASP A 377 -22.79 -19.74 -11.83
CA ASP A 377 -21.40 -19.63 -11.35
C ASP A 377 -21.35 -19.42 -9.84
N VAL A 378 -22.07 -18.42 -9.36
CA VAL A 378 -22.08 -18.08 -7.95
C VAL A 378 -22.63 -19.26 -7.13
N ALA A 379 -23.66 -19.94 -7.64
CA ALA A 379 -24.20 -21.15 -7.03
C ALA A 379 -23.19 -22.32 -7.02
N GLU A 380 -22.36 -22.47 -8.06
CA GLU A 380 -21.29 -23.47 -8.10
C GLU A 380 -20.26 -23.21 -7.00
N VAL A 381 -19.75 -21.97 -6.92
CA VAL A 381 -18.79 -21.56 -5.89
C VAL A 381 -19.38 -21.73 -4.49
N LEU A 382 -20.65 -21.37 -4.31
CA LEU A 382 -21.36 -21.52 -3.05
C LEU A 382 -21.47 -23.00 -2.64
N ARG A 383 -21.83 -23.88 -3.57
CA ARG A 383 -21.93 -25.33 -3.31
C ARG A 383 -20.59 -25.93 -2.93
N GLN A 384 -19.52 -25.50 -3.60
CA GLN A 384 -18.15 -25.92 -3.31
C GLN A 384 -17.72 -25.47 -1.91
N LEU A 385 -17.97 -24.21 -1.55
CA LEU A 385 -17.75 -23.67 -0.22
C LEU A 385 -18.50 -24.44 0.87
N GLN A 386 -19.79 -24.73 0.66
CA GLN A 386 -20.61 -25.50 1.59
C GLN A 386 -20.09 -26.93 1.75
N SER A 387 -19.74 -27.60 0.64
CA SER A 387 -19.21 -28.97 0.69
C SER A 387 -17.88 -29.06 1.45
N SER A 388 -16.99 -28.08 1.27
CA SER A 388 -15.75 -27.97 2.04
C SER A 388 -16.02 -27.76 3.53
N SER A 389 -17.02 -26.94 3.89
CA SER A 389 -17.38 -26.68 5.29
C SER A 389 -17.93 -27.91 6.02
N VAL A 390 -18.61 -28.82 5.31
CA VAL A 390 -19.16 -30.06 5.89
C VAL A 390 -18.04 -31.07 6.18
N MET A 391 -17.03 -31.17 5.32
CA MET A 391 -15.87 -32.05 5.53
C MET A 391 -15.04 -31.67 6.77
N PHE A 392 -14.95 -30.37 7.10
CA PHE A 392 -14.26 -29.92 8.32
C PHE A 392 -15.12 -30.08 9.58
N ALA A 393 -16.45 -30.13 9.46
CA ALA A 393 -17.35 -30.32 10.59
C ALA A 393 -17.44 -31.80 11.05
N GLU A 394 -17.26 -32.77 10.13
CA GLU A 394 -17.24 -34.20 10.47
C GLU A 394 -15.88 -34.68 11.03
N GLY A 395 -14.82 -33.88 10.90
CA GLY A 395 -13.46 -34.20 11.38
C GLY A 395 -13.20 -33.97 12.87
N ASP A 396 -14.09 -33.30 13.61
CA ASP A 396 -13.89 -32.93 15.03
C ASP A 396 -14.59 -33.90 16.02
N GLY A 397 -14.98 -35.09 15.56
CA GLY A 397 -15.67 -36.13 16.33
C GLY A 397 -14.78 -37.18 17.00
N GLY A 398 -13.45 -36.99 17.06
CA GLY A 398 -12.48 -37.98 17.58
C GLY A 398 -11.59 -37.41 18.68
N LYS A 399 -11.66 -38.01 19.87
CA LYS A 399 -10.95 -37.69 21.13
C LYS A 399 -9.51 -37.13 20.99
N PRO A 400 -9.07 -36.25 21.92
CA PRO A 400 -7.69 -35.78 21.98
C PRO A 400 -6.76 -36.91 22.46
N GLY A 401 -5.90 -37.39 21.57
CA GLY A 401 -4.79 -38.29 21.88
C GLY A 401 -3.47 -37.60 21.55
N GLU A 402 -2.55 -37.63 22.53
CA GLU A 402 -1.18 -37.10 22.45
C GLU A 402 -0.36 -37.75 21.33
N ASP A 403 0.69 -37.03 20.92
CA ASP A 403 1.84 -37.44 20.10
C ASP A 403 1.66 -37.58 18.58
N GLY A 404 2.17 -36.58 17.86
CA GLY A 404 2.51 -36.71 16.45
C GLY A 404 2.41 -35.40 15.67
N LEU A 405 3.54 -34.75 15.42
CA LEU A 405 3.69 -33.69 14.41
C LEU A 405 3.09 -34.14 13.07
N PRO A 406 2.16 -33.40 12.44
CA PRO A 406 1.84 -33.62 11.04
C PRO A 406 2.90 -32.90 10.20
N GLY A 407 3.80 -33.69 9.63
CA GLY A 407 4.71 -33.25 8.59
C GLY A 407 3.98 -32.85 7.31
N THR A 408 4.48 -31.79 6.68
CA THR A 408 4.44 -31.50 5.24
C THR A 408 3.23 -32.07 4.47
N ALA A 409 2.05 -31.50 4.68
CA ALA A 409 0.98 -31.59 3.70
C ALA A 409 1.33 -30.67 2.52
N GLY A 410 1.36 -31.24 1.31
CA GLY A 410 1.69 -30.54 0.08
C GLY A 410 0.78 -29.33 -0.15
N SER A 411 1.37 -28.28 -0.71
CA SER A 411 0.73 -27.01 -1.06
C SER A 411 -0.51 -27.23 -1.94
N ALA A 412 -1.70 -27.21 -1.33
CA ALA A 412 -2.92 -26.91 -2.06
C ALA A 412 -2.82 -25.44 -2.49
N GLY A 413 -2.91 -25.16 -3.80
CA GLY A 413 -2.90 -23.79 -4.31
C GLY A 413 -4.05 -22.94 -3.72
N PRO A 414 -4.05 -21.62 -3.93
CA PRO A 414 -5.01 -20.68 -3.32
C PRO A 414 -6.50 -20.98 -3.60
N PHE A 415 -6.81 -21.91 -4.52
CA PHE A 415 -8.15 -22.41 -4.82
C PHE A 415 -8.32 -23.94 -4.59
N GLY A 416 -7.52 -24.56 -3.71
CA GLY A 416 -7.43 -26.01 -3.52
C GLY A 416 -8.74 -26.80 -3.63
N SER A 417 -8.79 -27.70 -4.61
CA SER A 417 -9.88 -28.64 -5.00
C SER A 417 -11.17 -28.02 -5.57
N ILE A 418 -11.18 -26.73 -5.83
CA ILE A 418 -12.30 -26.05 -6.45
C ILE A 418 -11.97 -25.99 -7.95
N LEU A 419 -12.85 -26.53 -8.82
CA LEU A 419 -13.17 -26.10 -10.20
C LEU A 419 -13.19 -27.17 -11.31
N SER A 420 -14.24 -27.10 -12.13
CA SER A 420 -14.16 -27.31 -13.59
C SER A 420 -15.21 -26.45 -14.33
N SER A 421 -14.78 -25.79 -15.42
CA SER A 421 -15.52 -25.03 -16.44
C SER A 421 -16.13 -23.66 -16.07
N PHE A 422 -15.77 -22.61 -16.83
CA PHE A 422 -16.25 -21.23 -16.64
C PHE A 422 -16.57 -20.48 -17.96
N PRO A 423 -17.64 -19.66 -18.01
CA PRO A 423 -17.93 -18.76 -19.14
C PRO A 423 -17.26 -17.38 -19.05
N ASP A 424 -16.79 -16.86 -20.18
CA ASP A 424 -15.99 -15.63 -20.31
C ASP A 424 -16.68 -14.29 -19.97
N ASN A 425 -17.99 -14.27 -19.66
CA ASN A 425 -18.73 -13.01 -19.47
C ASN A 425 -19.84 -13.10 -18.40
N LEU A 426 -19.74 -12.25 -17.36
CA LEU A 426 -20.88 -11.85 -16.53
C LEU A 426 -21.80 -10.92 -17.33
N PRO A 427 -23.14 -11.01 -17.17
CA PRO A 427 -24.04 -9.98 -17.62
C PRO A 427 -23.75 -8.73 -16.79
N ARG A 428 -23.47 -7.64 -17.47
CA ARG A 428 -23.32 -6.34 -16.83
C ARG A 428 -24.67 -5.89 -16.31
N ALA A 429 -24.68 -5.18 -15.18
CA ALA A 429 -25.66 -4.12 -15.02
C ALA A 429 -25.59 -3.23 -16.27
N GLN A 430 -26.58 -3.30 -17.16
CA GLN A 430 -26.74 -2.21 -18.12
C GLN A 430 -26.88 -0.96 -17.25
N THR A 431 -26.02 0.03 -17.45
CA THR A 431 -26.07 1.35 -16.79
C THR A 431 -27.33 2.15 -17.16
N GLN A 432 -28.43 1.46 -17.50
CA GLN A 432 -29.72 2.00 -17.90
C GLN A 432 -30.80 1.46 -16.96
N SER A 433 -30.69 1.80 -15.69
CA SER A 433 -31.88 2.07 -14.90
C SER A 433 -31.69 3.46 -14.34
N PRO A 434 -32.52 4.46 -14.71
CA PRO A 434 -32.36 5.80 -14.19
C PRO A 434 -32.39 5.73 -12.67
N ILE A 435 -31.31 6.20 -12.05
CA ILE A 435 -31.16 6.34 -10.61
C ILE A 435 -32.44 7.02 -10.10
N PRO A 436 -33.24 6.40 -9.21
CA PRO A 436 -34.28 7.12 -8.51
C PRO A 436 -33.57 8.14 -7.63
N LEU A 437 -33.52 9.39 -8.08
CA LEU A 437 -33.06 10.49 -7.25
C LEU A 437 -33.89 10.49 -5.97
N PRO A 438 -33.28 10.62 -4.78
CA PRO A 438 -34.06 10.83 -3.57
C PRO A 438 -34.96 12.06 -3.76
N PRO A 439 -36.22 12.03 -3.25
CA PRO A 439 -37.13 13.15 -3.44
C PRO A 439 -36.46 14.41 -2.89
N LYS A 440 -36.32 15.43 -3.75
CA LYS A 440 -35.84 16.76 -3.33
C LYS A 440 -36.62 17.13 -2.08
N SER A 441 -35.91 17.31 -0.96
CA SER A 441 -36.49 17.88 0.24
C SER A 441 -37.20 19.16 -0.17
N ARG A 442 -38.52 19.17 0.03
CA ARG A 442 -39.39 20.28 -0.29
C ARG A 442 -38.94 21.42 0.63
N GLN A 443 -38.04 22.27 0.13
CA GLN A 443 -37.74 23.54 0.79
C GLN A 443 -39.08 24.25 0.91
N VAL A 444 -39.53 24.40 2.14
CA VAL A 444 -40.67 25.23 2.50
C VAL A 444 -40.30 26.63 2.05
N ALA A 445 -40.88 27.04 0.92
CA ALA A 445 -40.85 28.42 0.49
C ALA A 445 -41.61 29.24 1.55
N THR A 446 -40.86 29.89 2.44
CA THR A 446 -41.38 31.02 3.19
C THR A 446 -41.56 32.15 2.20
N ALA A 447 -42.82 32.39 1.83
CA ALA A 447 -43.24 33.59 1.15
C ALA A 447 -43.05 34.77 2.11
N GLU A 448 -42.05 35.61 1.83
CA GLU A 448 -42.06 37.00 2.29
C GLU A 448 -42.15 37.91 1.07
N SER A 449 -42.99 38.91 1.26
CA SER A 449 -43.67 39.79 0.33
C SER A 449 -42.76 40.76 -0.42
N ASP A 450 -43.23 41.09 -1.63
CA ASP A 450 -43.02 42.33 -2.36
C ASP A 450 -42.74 43.55 -1.46
N ASP A 451 -41.65 44.27 -1.72
CA ASP A 451 -41.76 45.73 -1.85
C ASP A 451 -40.61 46.37 -2.65
N ALA A 452 -41.02 47.19 -3.62
CA ALA A 452 -40.37 48.32 -4.28
C ALA A 452 -38.83 48.33 -4.56
N MET A 453 -38.45 48.37 -5.85
CA MET A 453 -38.01 49.64 -6.46
C MET A 453 -37.88 49.54 -7.99
N ARG A 454 -38.69 50.34 -8.69
CA ARG A 454 -38.44 50.83 -10.05
C ARG A 454 -37.14 51.65 -10.07
N MET A 455 -36.26 51.41 -11.04
CA MET A 455 -35.61 52.45 -11.85
C MET A 455 -35.12 51.87 -13.19
N SER A 456 -35.18 52.72 -14.21
CA SER A 456 -35.12 52.55 -15.66
C SER A 456 -33.77 52.13 -16.29
N PRO A 457 -33.77 51.69 -17.57
CA PRO A 457 -32.54 51.40 -18.32
C PRO A 457 -31.94 52.69 -18.91
N VAL A 458 -30.61 52.78 -18.91
CA VAL A 458 -29.88 53.81 -19.65
C VAL A 458 -29.11 53.14 -20.78
N ASP A 459 -29.58 53.41 -22.00
CA ASP A 459 -28.83 53.20 -23.24
C ASP A 459 -27.64 54.18 -23.33
N GLY A 460 -26.51 53.66 -23.80
CA GLY A 460 -25.67 54.29 -24.82
C GLY A 460 -24.87 55.57 -24.49
N VAL A 461 -23.57 55.50 -24.78
CA VAL A 461 -22.80 56.37 -25.70
C VAL A 461 -21.38 56.67 -25.18
N ARG A 462 -20.41 56.24 -26.00
CA ARG A 462 -19.06 56.78 -26.28
C ARG A 462 -18.44 57.77 -25.28
N ARG A 463 -17.24 57.43 -24.80
CA ARG A 463 -15.97 57.95 -25.33
C ARG A 463 -14.80 57.08 -24.88
#